data_AF-K6XPS7-F1
#
_entry.id   AF-K6XPS7-F1
#
_cell.length_a   1.000
_cell.length_b   1.000
_cell.length_c   1.000
_cell.angle_alpha   90.00
_cell.angle_beta   90.00
_cell.angle_gamma   90.00
#
_symmetry.space_group_name_H-M   'P 1'
#
loop_
_entity.id
_entity.type
_entity.pdbx_description
1 polymer ?
#
loop_
_entity_poly.entity_id
_entity_poly.type
_entity_poly.pdbx_seq_one_letter_code
_entity_poly.pdbx_strand_id
1 'polypeptide(L)'
;MTNVKVTSEALEGFAATNAAMASAIGTAGSIDAAANTAAMVPVFGLIGQEFLASFIFAQANHLMSVGQLAAVHAATAASTVAGLAEYEGTDAATAAAIRSVL
;
A
#
# COMPACT_ATOMS: atom_id res chain seq x y z
N MET A 1 -16.61 -4.33 28.98
CA MET A 1 -15.24 -4.31 28.41
C MET A 1 -15.06 -5.59 27.63
N THR A 2 -14.96 -5.50 26.30
CA THR A 2 -14.67 -6.65 25.44
C THR A 2 -13.18 -6.98 25.62
N ASN A 3 -12.83 -8.24 25.87
CA ASN A 3 -11.43 -8.66 25.98
C ASN A 3 -10.76 -8.49 24.60
N VAL A 4 -9.90 -7.46 24.48
CA VAL A 4 -9.04 -7.27 23.31
C VAL A 4 -7.74 -8.01 23.56
N LYS A 5 -7.37 -8.93 22.66
CA LYS A 5 -6.08 -9.61 22.69
C LYS A 5 -5.29 -9.30 21.43
N VAL A 6 -4.00 -9.03 21.60
CA VAL A 6 -3.03 -8.93 20.52
C VAL A 6 -2.41 -10.31 20.30
N THR A 7 -2.27 -10.69 19.03
CA THR A 7 -1.58 -11.92 18.60
C THR A 7 -0.50 -11.51 17.60
N SER A 8 0.76 -11.45 18.06
CA SER A 8 1.88 -10.90 17.29
C SER A 8 1.99 -11.53 15.90
N GLU A 9 1.91 -12.85 15.82
CA GLU A 9 2.06 -13.60 14.56
C GLU A 9 0.98 -13.22 13.53
N ALA A 10 -0.24 -12.93 14.00
CA ALA A 10 -1.31 -12.49 13.11
C ALA A 10 -1.08 -11.06 12.59
N LEU A 11 -0.54 -10.17 13.41
CA LEU A 11 -0.18 -8.81 12.98
C LEU A 11 1.03 -8.82 12.04
N GLU A 12 2.02 -9.67 12.26
CA GLU A 12 3.13 -9.89 11.34
C GLU A 12 2.64 -10.36 9.97
N GLY A 13 1.74 -11.36 9.95
CA GLY A 13 1.12 -11.84 8.71
C GLY A 13 0.29 -10.76 8.01
N PHE A 14 -0.44 -9.94 8.76
CA PHE A 14 -1.19 -8.80 8.23
C PHE A 14 -0.26 -7.75 7.61
N ALA A 15 0.84 -7.40 8.29
CA ALA A 15 1.83 -6.47 7.77
C ALA A 15 2.50 -7.00 6.50
N ALA A 16 2.92 -8.27 6.51
CA ALA A 16 3.52 -8.93 5.35
C ALA A 16 2.57 -8.94 4.14
N THR A 17 1.28 -9.22 4.38
CA THR A 17 0.25 -9.19 3.32
C THR A 17 0.11 -7.79 2.74
N ASN A 18 0.06 -6.76 3.58
CA ASN A 18 -0.01 -5.37 3.10
C ASN A 18 1.25 -4.97 2.32
N ALA A 19 2.45 -5.39 2.75
CA ALA A 19 3.67 -5.14 2.00
C ALA A 19 3.67 -5.84 0.63
N ALA A 20 3.20 -7.09 0.56
CA ALA A 20 3.05 -7.83 -0.68
C ALA A 20 2.04 -7.16 -1.63
N MET A 21 0.90 -6.69 -1.10
CA MET A 21 -0.10 -5.95 -1.87
C MET A 21 0.46 -4.64 -2.42
N ALA A 22 1.21 -3.87 -1.61
CA ALA A 22 1.87 -2.66 -2.06
C ALA A 22 2.81 -2.92 -3.25
N SER A 23 3.63 -3.98 -3.16
CA SER A 23 4.54 -4.38 -4.23
C SER A 23 3.79 -4.83 -5.50
N ALA A 24 2.75 -5.66 -5.35
CA ALA A 24 1.95 -6.16 -6.46
C ALA A 24 1.23 -5.01 -7.20
N ILE A 25 0.61 -4.09 -6.46
CA ILE A 25 -0.10 -2.94 -7.02
C ILE A 25 0.89 -1.97 -7.68
N GLY A 26 2.01 -1.66 -7.03
CA GLY A 26 3.05 -0.80 -7.61
C GLY A 26 3.62 -1.37 -8.91
N THR A 27 3.84 -2.69 -8.97
CA THR A 27 4.28 -3.37 -10.18
C THR A 27 3.22 -3.33 -11.27
N ALA A 28 1.95 -3.61 -10.93
CA ALA A 28 0.84 -3.53 -11.89
C ALA A 28 0.63 -2.12 -12.44
N GLY A 29 0.92 -1.08 -11.65
CA GLY A 29 0.88 0.32 -12.07
C GLY A 29 2.08 0.79 -12.89
N SER A 30 3.14 -0.02 -13.01
CA SER A 30 4.39 0.34 -13.71
C SER A 30 4.26 0.13 -15.21
N ILE A 31 3.37 0.88 -15.86
CA ILE A 31 3.18 0.87 -17.32
C ILE A 31 3.98 2.00 -17.98
N ASP A 32 4.37 1.78 -19.25
CA ASP A 32 4.82 2.89 -20.10
C ASP A 32 3.60 3.65 -20.63
N ALA A 33 3.16 4.65 -19.85
CA ALA A 33 2.00 5.46 -20.19
C ALA A 33 2.20 6.24 -21.51
N ALA A 34 3.45 6.58 -21.87
CA ALA A 34 3.75 7.28 -23.12
C ALA A 34 3.62 6.34 -24.32
N ALA A 35 4.16 5.13 -24.23
CA ALA A 35 3.99 4.11 -25.27
C ALA A 35 2.52 3.71 -25.45
N ASN A 36 1.77 3.51 -24.35
CA ASN A 36 0.34 3.23 -24.40
C ASN A 36 -0.46 4.37 -25.05
N THR A 37 -0.13 5.62 -24.72
CA THR A 37 -0.77 6.79 -25.34
C THR A 37 -0.47 6.86 -26.83
N ALA A 38 0.79 6.66 -27.23
CA ALA A 38 1.20 6.68 -28.64
C ALA A 38 0.47 5.61 -29.47
N ALA A 39 0.25 4.42 -28.90
CA ALA A 39 -0.51 3.35 -29.53
C ALA A 39 -2.00 3.71 -29.75
N MET A 40 -2.56 4.63 -28.97
CA MET A 40 -3.96 5.07 -29.09
C MET A 40 -4.16 6.17 -30.14
N VAL A 41 -3.11 6.91 -30.55
CA VAL A 41 -3.19 7.96 -31.58
C VAL A 41 -3.85 7.48 -32.89
N PRO A 42 -3.42 6.36 -33.52
CA PRO A 42 -4.06 5.88 -34.74
C PRO A 42 -5.48 5.32 -34.52
N VAL A 43 -5.79 4.81 -33.31
CA VAL A 43 -7.12 4.25 -32.98
C VAL A 43 -8.18 5.34 -32.97
N PHE A 44 -7.89 6.48 -32.36
CA PHE A 44 -8.81 7.62 -32.29
C PHE A 44 -8.81 8.49 -33.56
N GLY A 45 -7.72 8.46 -34.33
CA GLY A 45 -7.59 9.24 -35.56
C GLY A 45 -7.68 10.76 -35.33
N LEU A 46 -7.81 11.54 -36.41
CA LEU A 46 -7.83 13.02 -36.33
C LEU A 46 -9.09 13.58 -35.69
N ILE A 47 -10.24 12.91 -35.82
CA ILE A 47 -11.52 13.38 -35.26
C ILE A 47 -11.60 13.06 -33.76
N GLY A 48 -10.94 11.99 -33.30
CA GLY A 48 -10.99 11.53 -31.92
C GLY A 48 -10.00 12.19 -30.96
N GLN A 49 -9.36 13.30 -31.34
CA GLN A 49 -8.27 13.90 -30.54
C GLN A 49 -8.75 14.36 -29.15
N GLU A 50 -9.97 14.87 -29.03
CA GLU A 50 -10.54 15.25 -27.72
C GLU A 50 -10.82 14.04 -26.82
N PHE A 51 -11.17 12.89 -27.43
CA PHE A 51 -11.30 11.63 -26.71
C PHE A 51 -9.94 11.09 -26.27
N LEU A 52 -8.92 11.22 -27.13
CA LEU A 52 -7.54 10.86 -26.78
C LEU A 52 -7.01 11.73 -25.62
N ALA A 53 -7.24 13.04 -25.66
CA ALA A 53 -6.86 13.95 -24.57
C ALA A 53 -7.56 13.56 -23.25
N SER A 54 -8.87 13.27 -23.30
CA SER A 54 -9.64 12.80 -22.15
C SER A 54 -9.11 11.47 -21.62
N PHE A 55 -8.74 10.54 -22.50
CA PHE A 55 -8.13 9.27 -22.15
C PHE A 55 -6.78 9.46 -21.45
N ILE A 56 -5.91 10.34 -21.95
CA ILE A 56 -4.61 10.63 -21.33
C ILE A 56 -4.80 11.17 -19.91
N PHE A 57 -5.74 12.10 -19.73
CA PHE A 57 -6.06 12.63 -18.41
C PHE A 57 -6.59 11.54 -17.46
N ALA A 58 -7.50 10.69 -17.93
CA ALA A 58 -8.01 9.57 -17.15
C ALA A 58 -6.90 8.56 -16.80
N GLN A 59 -6.01 8.25 -17.74
CA GLN A 59 -4.86 7.36 -17.55
C GLN A 59 -3.92 7.93 -16.48
N ALA A 60 -3.63 9.24 -16.51
CA ALA A 60 -2.79 9.89 -15.50
C ALA A 60 -3.41 9.81 -14.10
N ASN A 61 -4.72 10.10 -13.98
CA ASN A 61 -5.44 9.97 -12.71
C ASN A 61 -5.45 8.52 -12.22
N HIS A 62 -5.67 7.56 -13.11
CA HIS A 62 -5.63 6.14 -12.78
C HIS A 62 -4.26 5.74 -12.21
N LEU A 63 -3.16 6.12 -12.87
CA LEU A 63 -1.81 5.81 -12.39
C LEU A 63 -1.52 6.45 -11.03
N MET A 64 -1.98 7.70 -10.83
CA MET A 64 -1.87 8.37 -9.55
C MET A 64 -2.64 7.62 -8.45
N SER A 65 -3.88 7.21 -8.72
CA SER A 65 -4.70 6.44 -7.76
C SER A 65 -4.11 5.07 -7.46
N VAL A 66 -3.56 4.36 -8.45
CA VAL A 66 -2.85 3.08 -8.24
C VAL A 66 -1.62 3.27 -7.36
N GLY A 67 -0.82 4.32 -7.62
CA GLY A 67 0.33 4.66 -6.79
C GLY A 67 -0.05 5.00 -5.35
N GLN A 68 -1.13 5.77 -5.15
CA GLN A 68 -1.67 6.08 -3.83
C GLN A 68 -2.13 4.82 -3.09
N LEU A 69 -2.82 3.90 -3.78
CA LEU A 69 -3.27 2.64 -3.18
C LEU A 69 -2.09 1.76 -2.74
N ALA A 70 -1.05 1.66 -3.57
CA ALA A 70 0.19 0.97 -3.20
C ALA A 70 0.84 1.61 -1.97
N ALA A 71 0.91 2.95 -1.94
CA ALA A 71 1.48 3.68 -0.82
C ALA A 71 0.70 3.49 0.49
N VAL A 72 -0.63 3.43 0.44
CA VAL A 72 -1.46 3.14 1.62
C VAL A 72 -1.16 1.75 2.18
N HIS A 73 -1.11 0.72 1.33
CA HIS A 73 -0.74 -0.63 1.77
C HIS A 73 0.67 -0.68 2.38
N ALA A 74 1.65 0.02 1.77
CA ALA A 74 3.00 0.10 2.32
C ALA A 74 3.01 0.79 3.69
N ALA A 75 2.27 1.89 3.84
CA ALA A 75 2.15 2.62 5.09
C ALA A 75 1.45 1.78 6.18
N THR A 76 0.40 1.03 5.83
CA THR A 76 -0.28 0.10 6.74
C THR A 76 0.65 -1.01 7.22
N ALA A 77 1.46 -1.58 6.33
CA ALA A 77 2.46 -2.57 6.72
C ALA A 77 3.47 -1.96 7.71
N ALA A 78 4.04 -0.79 7.38
CA ALA A 78 5.03 -0.11 8.20
C ALA A 78 4.48 0.27 9.58
N SER A 79 3.26 0.83 9.65
CA SER A 79 2.64 1.21 10.92
C SER A 79 2.29 0.00 11.79
N THR A 80 1.87 -1.11 11.18
CA THR A 80 1.62 -2.36 11.91
C THR A 80 2.90 -2.90 12.53
N VAL A 81 4.00 -2.95 11.78
CA VAL A 81 5.30 -3.41 12.29
C VAL A 81 5.80 -2.50 13.41
N ALA A 82 5.72 -1.18 13.23
CA ALA A 82 6.14 -0.22 14.25
C ALA A 82 5.31 -0.35 15.54
N GLY A 83 3.99 -0.46 15.42
CA GLY A 83 3.11 -0.65 16.58
C GLY A 83 3.33 -1.97 17.29
N LEU A 84 3.64 -3.06 16.55
CA LEU A 84 3.96 -4.34 17.16
C LEU A 84 5.27 -4.29 17.96
N ALA A 85 6.31 -3.67 17.40
CA ALA A 85 7.59 -3.51 18.09
C ALA A 85 7.44 -2.67 19.38
N GLU A 86 6.63 -1.62 19.35
CA GLU A 86 6.32 -0.82 20.55
C GLU A 86 5.55 -1.63 21.61
N TYR A 87 4.56 -2.42 21.18
CA TYR A 87 3.78 -3.29 22.06
C TYR A 87 4.68 -4.31 22.75
N GLU A 88 5.49 -5.05 22.01
CA GLU A 88 6.39 -6.08 22.53
C GLU A 88 7.47 -5.49 23.44
N GLY A 89 8.03 -4.34 23.07
CA GLY A 89 8.99 -3.63 23.91
C GLY A 89 8.38 -3.21 25.25
N THR A 90 7.14 -2.71 25.24
CA THR A 90 6.41 -2.33 26.46
C THR A 90 6.09 -3.54 27.34
N ASP A 91 5.65 -4.65 26.75
CA ASP A 91 5.34 -5.88 27.47
C ASP A 91 6.60 -6.46 28.13
N ALA A 92 7.71 -6.54 27.40
CA ALA A 92 8.98 -7.01 27.91
C ALA A 92 9.52 -6.14 29.06
N ALA A 93 9.45 -4.81 28.92
CA ALA A 93 9.87 -3.86 29.96
C ALA A 93 9.01 -4.01 31.22
N THR A 94 7.69 -4.12 31.06
CA THR A 94 6.75 -4.32 32.17
C THR A 94 7.02 -5.64 32.89
N ALA A 95 7.21 -6.72 32.14
CA ALA A 95 7.54 -8.02 32.71
C ALA A 95 8.88 -8.01 33.46
N ALA A 96 9.88 -7.26 32.97
CA ALA A 96 11.16 -7.07 33.66
C ALA A 96 11.01 -6.29 34.97
N ALA A 97 10.21 -5.22 34.97
CA ALA A 97 9.93 -4.46 36.18
C ALA A 97 9.22 -5.32 37.24
N ILE A 98 8.22 -6.11 36.86
CA ILE A 98 7.55 -7.04 37.77
C ILE A 98 8.53 -8.08 38.34
N ARG A 99 9.39 -8.67 37.50
CA ARG A 99 10.41 -9.62 37.96
C ARG A 99 11.43 -9.01 38.91
N SER A 100 11.68 -7.70 38.83
CA SER A 100 12.65 -7.03 39.71
C SER A 100 12.17 -6.82 41.15
N VAL A 101 10.87 -6.96 41.41
CA VAL A 101 10.26 -6.79 42.73
C VAL A 101 9.74 -8.11 43.34
N LEU A 102 10.00 -9.23 42.67
CA LEU A 102 9.76 -10.60 43.14
C LEU A 102 11.06 -11.23 43.64
#